data_AF-A0A8C4LJR8-F1
#
_entry.id   AF-A0A8C4LJR8-F1
#
_cell.length_a   1.000
_cell.length_b   1.000
_cell.length_c   1.000
_cell.angle_alpha   90.00
_cell.angle_beta   90.00
_cell.angle_gamma   90.00
#
_symmetry.space_group_name_H-M   'P 1'
#
loop_
_entity.id
_entity.type
_entity.pdbx_description
1 polymer ?
#
loop_
_entity_poly.entity_id
_entity_poly.type
_entity_poly.pdbx_seq_one_letter_code
_entity_poly.pdbx_strand_id
1 'polypeptide(L)'
;LLSVAFLVGIIMDLISSLLFLQLYYQVLNFGMIVSSALMIWKGLMVITGSESPIVVVLSGSMEPAFHRGDLLFLTNRVEDPIRVGEIVVFRIEGREIPIVHRVLKIHEKQNGHIKFLTKGDNNAVDDRGLYKQGQHWLEKKDVVGRARGLSVPWRNYSPHLPQFSRCC
;
A
#
# COMPACT_ATOMS: atom_id res chain seq x y z
N LEU A 1 38.36 50.20 -26.60
CA LEU A 1 38.19 48.78 -26.99
C LEU A 1 38.66 47.83 -25.89
N LEU A 2 39.94 47.86 -25.45
CA LEU A 2 40.43 47.00 -24.36
C LEU A 2 39.65 47.15 -23.02
N SER A 3 39.36 48.39 -22.61
CA SER A 3 38.61 48.65 -21.36
C SER A 3 37.17 48.11 -21.40
N VAL A 4 36.53 48.10 -22.58
CA VAL A 4 35.17 47.56 -22.75
C VAL A 4 35.20 46.03 -22.71
N ALA A 5 36.17 45.39 -23.37
CA ALA A 5 36.32 43.94 -23.33
C ALA A 5 36.62 43.41 -21.92
N PHE A 6 37.43 44.14 -21.13
CA PHE A 6 37.70 43.80 -19.74
C PHE A 6 36.44 43.89 -18.86
N LEU A 7 35.63 44.94 -19.04
CA LEU A 7 34.36 45.10 -18.34
C LEU A 7 33.38 43.97 -18.70
N VAL A 8 33.29 43.61 -19.98
CA VAL A 8 32.43 42.51 -20.45
C VAL A 8 32.87 41.17 -19.87
N GLY A 9 34.17 40.91 -19.76
CA GLY A 9 34.71 39.72 -19.10
C GLY A 9 34.28 39.61 -17.64
N ILE A 10 34.46 40.69 -16.86
CA ILE A 10 34.02 40.74 -15.45
C ILE A 10 32.51 40.50 -15.32
N ILE A 11 31.71 41.09 -16.22
CA ILE A 11 30.25 40.91 -16.23
C ILE A 11 29.88 39.46 -16.57
N MET A 12 30.56 38.84 -17.55
CA MET A 12 30.33 37.42 -17.88
C MET A 12 30.68 36.49 -16.71
N ASP A 13 31.81 36.71 -16.04
CA ASP A 13 32.22 35.93 -14.87
C ASP A 13 31.23 36.10 -13.70
N LEU A 14 30.70 37.30 -13.50
CA LEU A 14 29.68 37.60 -12.51
C LEU A 14 28.34 36.92 -12.84
N ILE A 15 27.88 36.99 -14.09
CA ILE A 15 26.64 36.31 -14.54
C ILE A 15 26.79 34.79 -14.40
N SER A 16 27.93 34.24 -14.81
CA SER A 16 28.24 32.82 -14.71
C SER A 16 28.18 32.35 -13.26
N SER A 17 28.87 33.04 -12.35
CA SER A 17 28.86 32.71 -10.92
C SER A 17 27.47 32.83 -10.28
N LEU A 18 26.68 33.85 -10.62
CA LEU A 18 25.29 33.98 -10.16
C LEU A 18 24.40 32.85 -10.68
N LEU A 19 24.57 32.46 -11.96
CA LEU A 19 23.85 31.33 -12.55
C LEU A 19 24.22 30.01 -11.83
N PHE A 20 25.49 29.80 -11.49
CA PHE A 20 25.95 28.62 -10.75
C PHE A 20 25.35 28.55 -9.34
N LEU A 21 25.31 29.66 -8.61
CA LEU A 21 24.65 29.70 -7.30
C LEU A 21 23.16 29.41 -7.44
N GLN A 22 22.49 30.01 -8.42
CA GLN A 22 21.07 29.77 -8.68
C GLN A 22 20.78 28.30 -9.01
N LEU A 23 21.61 27.68 -9.86
CA LEU A 23 21.52 26.26 -10.18
C LEU A 23 21.72 25.40 -8.92
N TYR A 24 22.70 25.74 -8.08
CA TYR A 24 22.96 25.05 -6.82
C TYR A 24 21.75 25.10 -5.87
N TYR A 25 21.15 26.28 -5.68
CA TYR A 25 19.93 26.40 -4.86
C TYR A 25 18.74 25.64 -5.45
N GLN A 26 18.57 25.63 -6.78
CA GLN A 26 17.53 24.84 -7.43
C GLN A 26 17.72 23.34 -7.19
N VAL A 27 18.94 22.83 -7.31
CA VAL A 27 19.28 21.42 -7.03
C VAL A 27 19.05 21.09 -5.56
N LEU A 28 19.44 21.96 -4.63
CA LEU A 28 19.19 21.77 -3.20
C LEU A 28 17.69 21.72 -2.89
N ASN A 29 16.90 22.66 -3.42
CA ASN A 29 15.45 22.68 -3.23
C ASN A 29 14.79 21.40 -3.77
N PHE A 30 15.18 20.97 -4.96
CA PHE A 30 14.71 19.72 -5.53
C PHE A 30 15.10 18.52 -4.64
N GLY A 31 16.35 18.48 -4.16
CA GLY A 31 16.83 17.47 -3.23
C GLY A 31 16.03 17.42 -1.92
N MET A 32 15.68 18.57 -1.34
CA MET A 32 14.84 18.64 -0.14
C MET A 32 13.41 18.15 -0.39
N ILE A 33 12.81 18.51 -1.53
CA ILE A 33 11.46 18.04 -1.91
C ILE A 33 11.46 16.52 -2.04
N VAL A 34 12.42 15.96 -2.77
CA VAL A 34 12.54 14.50 -2.95
C VAL A 34 12.80 13.81 -1.62
N SER A 35 13.71 14.34 -0.79
CA SER A 35 14.02 13.80 0.53
C SER A 35 12.80 13.79 1.45
N SER A 36 12.06 14.89 1.53
CA SER A 36 10.85 14.99 2.34
C SER A 36 9.77 14.00 1.90
N ALA A 37 9.55 13.83 0.59
CA ALA A 37 8.61 12.85 0.07
C ALA A 37 9.01 11.41 0.46
N LEU A 38 10.30 11.07 0.36
CA LEU A 38 10.81 9.77 0.79
C LEU A 38 10.70 9.56 2.30
N MET A 39 10.92 10.60 3.10
CA MET A 39 10.75 10.56 4.56
C MET A 39 9.30 10.32 4.95
N ILE A 40 8.34 10.97 4.29
CA ILE A 40 6.91 10.75 4.51
C ILE A 40 6.54 9.30 4.18
N TRP A 41 7.00 8.78 3.03
CA TRP A 41 6.74 7.40 2.62
C TRP A 41 7.33 6.38 3.61
N LYS A 42 8.60 6.57 4.02
CA LYS A 42 9.27 5.72 5.02
C LYS A 42 8.61 5.82 6.40
N GLY A 43 8.20 7.02 6.81
CA GLY A 43 7.45 7.23 8.04
C GLY A 43 6.14 6.46 8.04
N LEU A 44 5.40 6.48 6.92
CA LEU A 44 4.15 5.72 6.79
C LEU A 44 4.37 4.20 6.90
N MET A 45 5.43 3.67 6.29
CA MET A 45 5.80 2.25 6.43
C MET A 45 6.09 1.87 7.89
N VAL A 46 6.82 2.72 8.63
CA VAL A 46 7.15 2.48 10.04
C VAL A 46 5.90 2.54 10.93
N ILE A 47 5.03 3.54 10.73
CA ILE A 47 3.80 3.71 11.53
C ILE A 47 2.82 2.56 11.30
N THR A 48 2.66 2.13 10.06
CA THR A 48 1.71 1.06 9.69
C THR A 48 2.25 -0.34 9.97
N GLY A 49 3.57 -0.49 10.10
CA GLY A 49 4.26 -1.78 10.23
C GLY A 49 4.20 -2.63 8.96
N SER A 50 3.80 -2.05 7.83
CA SER A 50 3.66 -2.75 6.55
C SER A 50 4.64 -2.20 5.52
N GLU A 51 5.21 -3.08 4.70
CA GLU A 51 6.08 -2.70 3.58
C GLU A 51 5.33 -1.95 2.48
N SER A 52 4.01 -2.14 2.41
CA SER A 52 3.15 -1.47 1.43
C SER A 52 1.94 -0.87 2.16
N PRO A 53 2.05 0.37 2.67
CA PRO A 53 1.01 0.98 3.48
C PRO A 53 -0.26 1.31 2.67
N ILE A 54 -0.17 1.37 1.34
CA ILE A 54 -1.26 1.73 0.44
C ILE A 54 -1.32 0.73 -0.71
N VAL A 55 -2.48 0.13 -0.92
CA VAL A 55 -2.77 -0.74 -2.07
C VAL A 55 -4.08 -0.33 -2.73
N VAL A 56 -4.21 -0.62 -4.02
CA VAL A 56 -5.38 -0.29 -4.83
C VAL A 56 -6.14 -1.58 -5.17
N VAL A 57 -7.47 -1.51 -5.13
CA VAL A 57 -8.34 -2.61 -5.53
C VAL A 57 -8.38 -2.71 -7.06
N LEU A 58 -7.87 -3.81 -7.60
CA LEU A 58 -7.77 -4.05 -9.04
C LEU A 58 -8.96 -4.81 -9.63
N SER A 59 -9.79 -5.45 -8.81
CA SER A 59 -10.89 -6.33 -9.24
C SER A 59 -12.20 -6.02 -8.51
N GLY A 60 -13.32 -6.55 -9.02
CA GLY A 60 -14.65 -6.44 -8.39
C GLY A 60 -14.98 -7.61 -7.47
N SER A 61 -13.97 -8.38 -7.00
CA SER A 61 -14.21 -9.57 -6.17
C SER A 61 -14.64 -9.22 -4.74
N MET A 62 -14.42 -7.98 -4.33
CA MET A 62 -14.77 -7.46 -3.01
C MET A 62 -16.07 -6.63 -3.00
N GLU A 63 -16.84 -6.63 -4.09
CA GLU A 63 -18.14 -5.96 -4.10
C GLU A 63 -19.15 -6.68 -3.19
N PRO A 64 -20.00 -5.95 -2.43
CA PRO A 64 -20.20 -4.49 -2.42
C PRO A 64 -19.30 -3.72 -1.45
N ALA A 65 -18.40 -4.37 -0.71
CA ALA A 65 -17.59 -3.70 0.31
C ALA A 65 -16.53 -2.75 -0.28
N PHE A 66 -15.93 -3.14 -1.40
CA PHE A 66 -14.97 -2.33 -2.15
C PHE A 66 -15.19 -2.43 -3.65
N HIS A 67 -14.96 -1.31 -4.35
CA HIS A 67 -15.01 -1.21 -5.79
C HIS A 67 -13.62 -1.09 -6.40
N ARG A 68 -13.55 -1.34 -7.71
CA ARG A 68 -12.31 -1.16 -8.49
C ARG A 68 -11.86 0.30 -8.40
N GLY A 69 -10.59 0.51 -8.05
CA GLY A 69 -10.00 1.83 -7.85
C GLY A 69 -10.02 2.33 -6.41
N ASP A 70 -10.64 1.60 -5.48
CA ASP A 70 -10.60 1.97 -4.06
C ASP A 70 -9.18 1.84 -3.51
N LEU A 71 -8.78 2.80 -2.68
CA LEU A 71 -7.52 2.80 -1.96
C LEU A 71 -7.70 2.16 -0.58
N LEU A 72 -6.85 1.20 -0.28
CA LEU A 72 -6.84 0.50 1.01
C LEU A 72 -5.55 0.82 1.74
N PHE A 73 -5.69 1.25 2.99
CA PHE A 73 -4.54 1.41 3.88
C PHE A 73 -4.26 0.09 4.56
N LEU A 74 -3.01 -0.38 4.48
CA LEU A 74 -2.59 -1.60 5.15
C LEU A 74 -2.00 -1.28 6.50
N THR A 75 -2.36 -2.09 7.49
CA THR A 75 -1.71 -2.10 8.80
C THR A 75 -1.31 -3.53 9.14
N ASN A 76 -0.07 -3.69 9.60
CA ASN A 76 0.48 -4.97 9.98
C ASN A 76 1.10 -4.86 11.38
N ARG A 77 0.22 -4.75 12.39
CA ARG A 77 0.63 -4.78 13.81
C ARG A 77 0.73 -6.22 14.29
N VAL A 78 1.90 -6.60 14.79
CA VAL A 78 2.20 -7.95 15.29
C VAL A 78 1.33 -8.35 16.47
N GLU A 79 0.96 -7.37 17.30
CA GLU A 79 0.22 -7.53 18.56
C GLU A 79 -1.27 -7.83 18.38
N ASP A 80 -1.83 -7.57 17.19
CA ASP A 80 -3.27 -7.68 16.96
C ASP A 80 -3.57 -8.85 16.00
N PRO A 81 -4.07 -9.99 16.53
CA PRO A 81 -4.28 -11.20 15.74
C PRO A 81 -5.39 -11.00 14.70
N ILE A 82 -5.18 -11.58 13.52
CA ILE A 82 -6.17 -11.58 12.44
C ILE A 82 -7.40 -12.35 12.90
N ARG A 83 -8.60 -11.80 12.66
CA ARG A 83 -9.88 -12.41 13.04
C ARG A 83 -10.71 -12.80 11.81
N VAL A 84 -11.63 -13.75 12.01
CA VAL A 84 -12.63 -14.09 10.99
C VAL A 84 -13.46 -12.85 10.67
N GLY A 85 -13.68 -12.59 9.37
CA GLY A 85 -14.40 -11.43 8.88
C GLY A 85 -13.52 -10.22 8.55
N GLU A 86 -12.25 -10.21 8.95
CA GLU A 86 -11.32 -9.14 8.55
C GLU A 86 -10.90 -9.27 7.08
N ILE A 87 -10.52 -8.14 6.48
CA ILE A 87 -10.06 -8.07 5.10
C ILE A 87 -8.53 -8.06 5.12
N VAL A 88 -7.94 -9.05 4.47
CA VAL A 88 -6.50 -9.27 4.45
C VAL A 88 -5.98 -9.13 3.04
N VAL A 89 -4.76 -8.64 2.95
CA VAL A 89 -4.00 -8.58 1.71
C VAL A 89 -2.90 -9.61 1.81
N PHE A 90 -2.88 -10.54 0.87
CA PHE A 90 -1.91 -11.63 0.84
C PHE A 90 -1.28 -11.74 -0.55
N ARG A 91 -0.05 -12.25 -0.57
CA ARG A 91 0.70 -12.53 -1.80
C ARG A 91 0.89 -14.03 -1.93
N ILE A 92 0.56 -14.56 -3.09
CA ILE A 92 0.79 -15.97 -3.41
C ILE A 92 2.16 -16.08 -4.07
N GLU A 93 2.95 -17.08 -3.67
CA GLU A 93 4.22 -17.39 -4.35
C GLU A 93 3.98 -17.65 -5.85
N GLY A 94 4.69 -16.93 -6.71
CA GLY A 94 4.53 -17.00 -8.17
C GLY A 94 3.53 -16.01 -8.75
N ARG A 95 2.89 -15.16 -7.93
CA ARG A 95 2.14 -13.98 -8.40
C ARG A 95 2.76 -12.71 -7.85
N GLU A 96 3.02 -11.75 -8.74
CA GLU A 96 3.56 -10.44 -8.35
C GLU A 96 2.49 -9.54 -7.73
N ILE A 97 1.22 -9.72 -8.14
CA ILE A 97 0.11 -8.86 -7.73
C ILE A 97 -0.54 -9.42 -6.44
N PRO A 98 -0.63 -8.61 -5.36
CA PRO A 98 -1.30 -9.03 -4.13
C PRO A 98 -2.83 -9.12 -4.31
N ILE A 99 -3.47 -10.01 -3.55
CA ILE A 99 -4.91 -10.25 -3.58
C ILE A 99 -5.52 -9.78 -2.27
N VAL A 100 -6.67 -9.10 -2.38
CA VAL A 100 -7.41 -8.54 -1.24
C VAL A 100 -8.70 -9.33 -1.08
N HIS A 101 -8.85 -10.13 -0.01
CA HIS A 101 -10.08 -10.88 0.26
C HIS A 101 -10.40 -10.96 1.75
N ARG A 102 -11.62 -11.38 2.10
CA ARG A 102 -12.08 -11.51 3.48
C ARG A 102 -11.70 -12.87 4.07
N VAL A 103 -11.26 -12.89 5.32
CA VAL A 103 -11.00 -14.12 6.07
C VAL A 103 -12.32 -14.81 6.39
N LEU A 104 -12.52 -15.98 5.82
CA LEU A 104 -13.71 -16.81 6.02
C LEU A 104 -13.58 -17.72 7.24
N LYS A 105 -12.41 -18.37 7.41
CA LYS A 105 -12.14 -19.29 8.53
C LYS A 105 -10.68 -19.20 8.97
N ILE A 106 -10.47 -19.39 10.26
CA ILE A 106 -9.15 -19.49 10.89
C ILE A 106 -9.06 -20.87 11.53
N HIS A 107 -7.98 -21.60 11.22
CA HIS A 107 -7.63 -22.85 11.88
C HIS A 107 -6.36 -22.65 12.67
N GLU A 108 -6.47 -22.76 13.99
CA GLU A 108 -5.33 -22.75 14.89
C GLU A 108 -4.93 -24.20 15.19
N LYS A 109 -3.70 -24.57 14.83
CA LYS A 109 -3.14 -25.87 15.25
C LYS A 109 -2.52 -25.74 16.64
N GLN A 110 -2.51 -26.84 17.39
CA GLN A 110 -1.91 -26.94 18.73
C GLN A 110 -0.44 -26.48 18.80
N ASN A 111 0.27 -26.49 17.66
CA ASN A 111 1.66 -26.05 17.55
C ASN A 111 1.79 -24.52 17.36
N GLY A 112 0.72 -23.75 17.51
CA GLY A 112 0.70 -22.28 17.30
C GLY A 112 0.68 -21.85 15.83
N HIS A 113 0.57 -22.79 14.88
CA HIS A 113 0.43 -22.47 13.46
C HIS A 113 -1.00 -22.08 13.12
N ILE A 114 -1.17 -20.83 12.70
CA ILE A 114 -2.46 -20.28 12.27
C ILE A 114 -2.57 -20.38 10.75
N LYS A 115 -3.69 -20.94 10.29
CA LYS A 115 -4.04 -21.12 8.89
C LYS A 115 -5.30 -20.35 8.55
N PHE A 116 -5.27 -19.63 7.44
CA PHE A 116 -6.36 -18.79 6.97
C PHE A 116 -6.99 -19.35 5.70
N LEU A 117 -8.31 -19.24 5.62
CA LEU A 117 -9.07 -19.41 4.38
C LEU A 117 -9.72 -18.08 4.05
N THR A 118 -9.42 -17.54 2.88
CA THR A 118 -9.99 -16.30 2.39
C THR A 118 -11.03 -16.57 1.29
N LYS A 119 -11.89 -15.59 1.08
CA LYS A 119 -12.88 -15.57 0.01
C LYS A 119 -13.19 -14.12 -0.37
N GLY A 120 -13.31 -13.83 -1.66
CA GLY A 120 -13.87 -12.57 -2.13
C GLY A 120 -15.36 -12.43 -1.80
N ASP A 121 -15.79 -11.25 -1.37
CA ASP A 121 -17.18 -11.00 -0.99
C ASP A 121 -18.17 -11.31 -2.13
N ASN A 122 -17.79 -11.00 -3.37
CA ASN A 122 -18.58 -11.25 -4.59
C ASN A 122 -18.30 -12.61 -5.25
N ASN A 123 -17.38 -13.42 -4.72
CA ASN A 123 -17.05 -14.72 -5.33
C ASN A 123 -18.01 -15.81 -4.81
N ALA A 124 -18.40 -16.78 -5.64
CA ALA A 124 -19.23 -17.92 -5.19
C ALA A 124 -18.43 -18.98 -4.43
N VAL A 125 -17.14 -19.11 -4.77
CA VAL A 125 -16.21 -20.11 -4.24
C VAL A 125 -15.14 -19.47 -3.37
N ASP A 126 -14.52 -20.26 -2.50
CA ASP A 126 -13.36 -19.83 -1.72
C ASP A 126 -12.08 -19.77 -2.57
N ASP A 127 -11.03 -19.17 -2.01
CA ASP A 127 -9.79 -18.90 -2.75
C ASP A 127 -8.84 -20.11 -2.85
N ARG A 128 -9.26 -21.32 -2.43
CA ARG A 128 -8.37 -22.50 -2.47
C ARG A 128 -7.85 -22.82 -3.85
N GLY A 129 -8.64 -22.55 -4.89
CA GLY A 129 -8.23 -22.74 -6.28
C GLY A 129 -7.22 -21.71 -6.79
N LEU A 130 -7.05 -20.58 -6.07
CA LEU A 130 -6.09 -19.53 -6.43
C LEU A 130 -4.72 -19.75 -5.81
N TYR A 131 -4.66 -20.50 -4.70
CA TYR A 131 -3.41 -20.81 -4.00
C TYR A 131 -2.47 -21.65 -4.85
N LYS A 132 -1.22 -21.78 -4.38
CA LYS A 132 -0.22 -22.65 -4.99
C LYS A 132 -0.73 -24.09 -5.04
N GLN A 133 -0.33 -24.86 -6.06
CA GLN A 133 -0.71 -26.28 -6.15
C GLN A 133 -0.32 -27.03 -4.88
N GLY A 134 -1.28 -27.72 -4.27
CA GLY A 134 -1.11 -28.43 -2.99
C GLY A 134 -1.28 -27.57 -1.73
N GLN A 135 -1.45 -26.25 -1.87
CA GLN A 135 -1.74 -25.35 -0.76
C GLN A 135 -3.26 -25.14 -0.63
N HIS A 136 -3.83 -25.52 0.51
CA HIS A 136 -5.27 -25.32 0.80
C HIS A 136 -5.54 -24.21 1.81
N TRP A 137 -4.49 -23.66 2.41
CA TRP A 137 -4.58 -22.67 3.48
C TRP A 137 -3.43 -21.67 3.36
N LEU A 138 -3.71 -20.41 3.64
CA LEU A 138 -2.69 -19.37 3.75
C LEU A 138 -2.07 -19.38 5.13
N GLU A 139 -0.79 -19.08 5.21
CA GLU A 139 -0.06 -18.93 6.47
C GLU A 139 0.19 -17.44 6.77
N LYS A 140 0.57 -17.12 8.01
CA LYS A 140 0.86 -15.73 8.41
C LYS A 140 1.94 -15.06 7.54
N LYS A 141 2.87 -15.85 6.99
CA LYS A 141 3.94 -15.36 6.08
C LYS A 141 3.42 -14.88 4.72
N ASP A 142 2.27 -15.38 4.29
CA ASP A 142 1.67 -15.03 2.99
C ASP A 142 0.88 -13.71 3.10
N VAL A 143 0.52 -13.32 4.33
CA VAL A 143 -0.25 -12.11 4.62
C VAL A 143 0.69 -10.90 4.71
N VAL A 144 0.48 -9.94 3.82
CA VAL A 144 1.21 -8.67 3.76
C VAL A 144 0.71 -7.70 4.82
N GLY A 145 -0.60 -7.72 5.08
CA GLY A 145 -1.22 -6.88 6.09
C GLY A 145 -2.74 -6.95 6.08
N ARG A 146 -3.35 -6.23 7.01
CA ARG A 146 -4.81 -6.08 7.08
C ARG A 146 -5.21 -4.78 6.40
N ALA A 147 -6.20 -4.87 5.52
CA ALA A 147 -6.79 -3.71 4.89
C ALA A 147 -7.73 -3.00 5.88
N ARG A 148 -7.36 -1.79 6.26
CA ARG A 148 -8.25 -0.80 6.87
C ARG A 148 -8.63 0.17 5.77
N GLY A 149 -9.59 -0.23 4.94
CA GLY A 149 -10.14 0.65 3.92
C GLY A 149 -10.96 1.76 4.57
N LEU A 150 -10.63 3.01 4.27
CA LEU A 150 -11.63 4.06 4.22
C LEU A 150 -12.22 3.92 2.82
N SER A 151 -13.45 3.43 2.68
CA SER A 151 -14.16 3.55 1.40
C SER A 151 -14.29 5.04 1.14
N VAL A 152 -13.48 5.59 0.23
CA VAL A 152 -13.56 7.02 -0.12
C VAL A 152 -14.74 7.13 -1.07
N PRO A 153 -15.93 7.53 -0.59
CA PRO A 153 -17.15 7.36 -1.36
C PRO A 153 -17.28 8.59 -2.25
N TRP A 154 -16.80 8.50 -3.50
CA TRP A 154 -17.20 9.50 -4.51
C TRP A 154 -18.67 9.32 -4.94
N ARG A 155 -19.33 8.24 -4.51
CA ARG A 155 -20.77 8.05 -4.59
C ARG A 155 -21.32 7.69 -3.21
N ASN A 156 -22.24 8.51 -2.72
CA ASN A 156 -23.13 8.22 -1.61
C ASN A 156 -23.60 6.76 -1.64
N TYR A 157 -23.34 5.97 -0.59
CA TYR A 157 -24.34 5.11 0.06
C TYR A 157 -23.80 4.49 1.37
N SER A 158 -24.53 4.78 2.46
CA SER A 158 -24.74 4.06 3.72
C SER A 158 -23.61 3.19 4.35
N PRO A 159 -23.22 3.44 5.62
CA PRO A 159 -22.38 2.52 6.39
C PRO A 159 -23.24 1.35 6.88
N HIS A 160 -23.62 0.44 5.98
CA HIS A 160 -24.08 -0.87 6.39
C HIS A 160 -22.87 -1.78 6.57
N LEU A 161 -22.30 -1.72 7.79
CA LEU A 161 -21.57 -2.84 8.36
C LEU A 161 -22.39 -4.12 8.10
N PRO A 162 -21.92 -5.11 7.34
CA PRO A 162 -22.62 -6.37 7.27
C PRO A 162 -22.60 -6.97 8.68
N GLN A 163 -23.80 -7.18 9.20
CA GLN A 163 -24.09 -7.77 10.49
C GLN A 163 -23.26 -9.04 10.69
N PHE A 164 -22.54 -9.07 11.82
CA PHE A 164 -22.25 -10.32 12.50
C PHE A 164 -23.57 -11.02 12.78
N SER A 165 -23.92 -12.02 11.97
CA SER A 165 -24.88 -13.05 12.35
C SER A 165 -24.85 -14.23 11.38
N ARG A 166 -24.37 -15.36 11.91
CA ARG A 166 -24.78 -16.74 11.59
C ARG A 166 -24.44 -17.25 10.19
N CYS A 167 -23.56 -18.25 10.15
CA CYS A 167 -23.99 -19.58 9.74
C CYS A 167 -23.27 -20.61 10.62
N CYS A 168 -24.09 -21.29 11.44
CA CYS A 168 -23.87 -22.67 11.88
C CYS A 168 -23.65 -23.59 10.67
#